data_AF-A0A0W0VR07-F1
#
_entry.id   AF-A0A0W0VR07-F1
#
_cell.length_a   1.000
_cell.length_b   1.000
_cell.length_c   1.000
_cell.angle_alpha   90.00
_cell.angle_beta   90.00
_cell.angle_gamma   90.00
#
_symmetry.space_group_name_H-M   'P 1'
#
loop_
_entity.id
_entity.type
_entity.pdbx_description
1 polymer ?
#
loop_
_entity_poly.entity_id
_entity_poly.type
_entity_poly.pdbx_seq_one_letter_code
_entity_poly.pdbx_strand_id
1 'polypeptide(L)'
;MNDTTSLLPDIKLRFNIEHPNLEECYAYGYECALAEIGEEANPYREGTQEYEHWIEGWWAGFYGEKPLFDLAELMVTQEKNEKNAANDQVYHSLGNMVSANFLTKMLKITGAIAATAVVGYQVLDLVA
;
A
#
# COMPACT_ATOMS: atom_id res chain seq x y z
N MET A 1 38.08 -18.16 3.64
CA MET A 1 36.93 -18.84 3.01
C MET A 1 35.73 -18.53 3.88
N ASN A 2 34.76 -17.79 3.35
CA ASN A 2 33.56 -17.43 4.11
C ASN A 2 32.74 -18.71 4.32
N ASP A 3 32.52 -19.03 5.59
CA ASP A 3 31.84 -20.24 6.03
C ASP A 3 30.34 -20.10 5.73
N THR A 4 29.91 -20.49 4.52
CA THR A 4 28.52 -20.40 4.05
C THR A 4 27.55 -21.18 4.94
N THR A 5 28.07 -22.10 5.75
CA THR A 5 27.34 -22.91 6.72
C THR A 5 26.76 -22.11 7.87
N SER A 6 27.33 -20.95 8.22
CA SER A 6 26.78 -20.04 9.23
C SER A 6 25.74 -19.07 8.68
N LEU A 7 25.74 -18.81 7.36
CA LEU A 7 24.84 -17.87 6.70
C LEU A 7 23.48 -18.51 6.34
N LEU A 8 23.46 -19.81 6.05
CA LEU A 8 22.24 -20.50 5.62
C LEU A 8 21.11 -20.45 6.67
N PRO A 9 21.35 -20.61 7.98
CA PRO A 9 20.32 -20.46 9.01
C PRO A 9 19.76 -19.03 9.07
N ASP A 10 20.63 -18.01 8.96
CA ASP A 10 20.21 -16.60 9.00
C ASP A 10 19.34 -16.25 7.79
N ILE A 11 19.74 -16.70 6.59
CA ILE A 11 18.97 -16.50 5.36
C ILE A 11 17.61 -17.22 5.43
N LYS A 12 17.56 -18.46 5.94
CA LYS A 12 16.28 -19.17 6.12
C LYS A 12 15.36 -18.48 7.11
N LEU A 13 15.91 -17.96 8.21
CA LEU A 13 15.14 -17.21 9.19
C LEU A 13 14.55 -15.95 8.55
N ARG A 14 15.34 -15.22 7.75
CA ARG A 14 14.84 -14.06 7.00
C ARG A 14 13.73 -14.42 6.02
N PHE A 15 13.83 -15.51 5.26
CA PHE A 15 12.73 -15.90 4.36
C PHE A 15 11.44 -16.29 5.09
N ASN A 16 11.53 -16.79 6.33
CA ASN A 16 10.34 -17.06 7.15
C ASN A 16 9.75 -15.80 7.81
N ILE A 17 10.48 -14.68 7.78
CA ILE A 17 10.08 -13.41 8.38
C ILE A 17 9.64 -12.43 7.29
N GLU A 18 10.46 -12.26 6.26
CA GLU A 18 10.29 -11.35 5.12
C GLU A 18 9.51 -12.06 4.00
N HIS A 19 8.26 -12.43 4.27
CA HIS A 19 7.33 -12.98 3.28
C HIS A 19 5.98 -12.28 3.39
N PRO A 20 5.27 -12.05 2.27
CA PRO A 20 3.96 -11.42 2.32
C PRO A 20 2.98 -12.35 3.02
N ASN A 21 2.26 -11.81 4.00
CA ASN A 21 1.13 -12.53 4.56
C ASN A 21 -0.01 -12.58 3.52
N LEU A 22 -0.89 -13.58 3.61
CA LEU A 22 -2.03 -13.73 2.70
C LEU A 22 -2.99 -12.54 2.77
N GLU A 23 -3.18 -11.98 3.97
CA GLU A 23 -3.98 -10.76 4.18
C GLU A 23 -3.37 -9.54 3.47
N GLU A 24 -2.03 -9.43 3.45
CA GLU A 24 -1.34 -8.38 2.72
C GLU A 24 -1.43 -8.59 1.20
N CYS A 25 -1.39 -9.84 0.74
CA CYS A 25 -1.60 -10.17 -0.67
C CYS A 25 -3.00 -9.73 -1.12
N TYR A 26 -4.02 -10.04 -0.33
CA TYR A 26 -5.40 -9.61 -0.57
C TYR A 26 -5.52 -8.08 -0.57
N ALA A 27 -5.00 -7.42 0.46
CA ALA A 27 -5.03 -5.97 0.58
C ALA A 27 -4.39 -5.29 -0.64
N TYR A 28 -3.23 -5.80 -1.06
CA TYR A 28 -2.51 -5.28 -2.22
C TYR A 28 -3.31 -5.44 -3.52
N GLY A 29 -3.96 -6.59 -3.73
CA GLY A 29 -4.83 -6.80 -4.90
C GLY A 29 -6.02 -5.85 -4.91
N TYR A 30 -6.68 -5.70 -3.76
CA TYR A 30 -7.82 -4.79 -3.59
C TYR A 30 -7.46 -3.33 -3.92
N GLU A 31 -6.32 -2.86 -3.43
CA GLU A 31 -5.83 -1.51 -3.76
C GLU A 31 -5.42 -1.37 -5.21
N CYS A 32 -4.82 -2.39 -5.83
CA CYS A 32 -4.51 -2.37 -7.25
C CYS A 32 -5.78 -2.16 -8.10
N ALA A 33 -6.88 -2.84 -7.76
CA ALA A 33 -8.15 -2.64 -8.43
C ALA A 33 -8.71 -1.23 -8.23
N LEU A 34 -8.65 -0.68 -7.02
CA LEU A 34 -9.04 0.72 -6.75
C LEU A 34 -8.18 1.75 -7.49
N ALA A 35 -6.91 1.42 -7.74
CA ALA A 35 -5.96 2.23 -8.49
C ALA A 35 -6.04 2.00 -10.01
N GLU A 36 -7.02 1.25 -10.50
CA GLU A 36 -7.21 0.90 -11.92
C GLU A 36 -6.00 0.18 -12.55
N ILE A 37 -5.24 -0.56 -11.73
CA ILE A 37 -4.18 -1.44 -12.20
C ILE A 37 -4.82 -2.76 -12.66
N GLY A 38 -4.43 -3.26 -13.84
CA GLY A 38 -4.98 -4.48 -14.41
C GLY A 38 -4.68 -5.74 -13.60
N GLU A 39 -5.55 -6.76 -13.74
CA GLU A 39 -5.44 -8.07 -13.09
C GLU A 39 -4.09 -8.76 -13.41
N GLU A 40 -3.57 -8.54 -14.62
CA GLU A 40 -2.29 -9.08 -15.10
C GLU A 40 -1.07 -8.55 -14.34
N ALA A 41 -1.23 -7.51 -13.51
CA ALA A 41 -0.18 -6.96 -12.68
C ALA A 41 0.08 -7.77 -11.39
N ASN A 42 -0.62 -8.89 -11.21
CA ASN A 42 -0.38 -9.79 -10.09
C ASN A 42 1.10 -10.21 -10.05
N PRO A 43 1.87 -9.88 -8.99
CA PRO A 43 3.28 -10.21 -8.92
C PRO A 43 3.54 -11.69 -8.57
N TYR A 44 2.50 -12.41 -8.13
CA TYR A 44 2.60 -13.78 -7.66
C TYR A 44 2.43 -14.77 -8.80
N ARG A 45 2.96 -15.98 -8.60
CA ARG A 45 2.90 -17.03 -9.60
C ARG A 45 1.54 -17.73 -9.55
N GLU A 46 0.91 -17.95 -10.71
CA GLU A 46 -0.33 -18.73 -10.81
C GLU A 46 -0.24 -20.08 -10.07
N GLY A 47 -1.30 -20.41 -9.33
CA GLY A 47 -1.41 -21.63 -8.54
C GLY A 47 -0.75 -21.58 -7.15
N THR A 48 -0.16 -20.45 -6.74
CA THR A 48 0.23 -20.23 -5.33
C THR A 48 -0.89 -19.58 -4.54
N GLN A 49 -0.87 -19.69 -3.20
CA GLN A 49 -1.92 -19.12 -2.35
C GLN A 49 -1.93 -17.59 -2.42
N GLU A 50 -0.76 -16.97 -2.50
CA GLU A 50 -0.58 -15.53 -2.62
C GLU A 50 -1.24 -15.00 -3.89
N TYR A 51 -1.13 -15.74 -5.00
CA TYR A 51 -1.79 -15.41 -6.25
C TYR A 51 -3.31 -15.40 -6.09
N GLU A 52 -3.88 -16.47 -5.53
CA GLU A 52 -5.33 -16.59 -5.33
C GLU A 52 -5.87 -15.48 -4.42
N HIS A 53 -5.19 -15.20 -3.31
CA HIS A 53 -5.62 -14.14 -2.38
C HIS A 53 -5.50 -12.74 -2.99
N TRP A 54 -4.46 -12.47 -3.78
CA TRP A 54 -4.34 -11.21 -4.51
C TRP A 54 -5.48 -11.04 -5.52
N ILE A 55 -5.79 -12.08 -6.28
CA ILE A 55 -6.90 -12.07 -7.26
C ILE A 55 -8.24 -11.83 -6.56
N GLU A 56 -8.48 -12.51 -5.44
CA GLU A 56 -9.70 -12.32 -4.63
C GLU A 56 -9.84 -10.85 -4.17
N GLY A 57 -8.75 -10.26 -3.68
CA GLY A 57 -8.70 -8.84 -3.32
C GLY A 57 -9.00 -7.94 -4.51
N TRP A 58 -8.36 -8.19 -5.65
CA TRP A 58 -8.53 -7.41 -6.87
C TRP A 58 -9.99 -7.42 -7.34
N TRP A 59 -10.64 -8.58 -7.41
CA TRP A 59 -12.05 -8.66 -7.80
C TRP A 59 -12.96 -7.94 -6.80
N ALA A 60 -12.73 -8.07 -5.50
CA ALA A 60 -13.50 -7.35 -4.49
C ALA A 60 -13.36 -5.82 -4.66
N GLY A 61 -12.15 -5.32 -4.93
CA GLY A 61 -11.91 -3.90 -5.19
C GLY A 61 -12.54 -3.42 -6.50
N PHE A 62 -12.45 -4.24 -7.54
CA PHE A 62 -13.03 -3.95 -8.86
C PHE A 62 -14.56 -3.83 -8.82
N TYR A 63 -15.22 -4.71 -8.05
CA TYR A 63 -16.67 -4.64 -7.84
C TYR A 63 -17.11 -3.62 -6.77
N GLY A 64 -16.15 -2.94 -6.11
CA GLY A 64 -16.43 -1.97 -5.06
C GLY A 64 -17.04 -2.60 -3.80
N GLU A 65 -16.76 -3.88 -3.56
CA GLU A 65 -17.18 -4.56 -2.34
C GLU A 65 -16.41 -4.03 -1.13
N LYS A 66 -16.99 -4.18 0.06
CA LYS A 66 -16.26 -3.83 1.28
C LYS A 66 -15.11 -4.84 1.47
N PRO A 67 -13.88 -4.41 1.78
CA PRO A 67 -12.76 -5.32 1.97
C PRO A 67 -13.02 -6.27 3.14
N LEU A 68 -12.54 -7.52 3.01
CA LEU A 68 -12.66 -8.57 4.03
C LEU A 68 -11.91 -8.22 5.32
N PHE A 69 -10.78 -7.52 5.20
CA PHE A 69 -9.91 -7.11 6.30
C PHE A 69 -9.92 -5.60 6.48
N ASP A 70 -9.61 -5.13 7.69
CA ASP A 70 -9.43 -3.71 7.94
C ASP A 70 -8.08 -3.24 7.37
N LEU A 71 -8.13 -2.66 6.17
CA LEU A 71 -6.95 -2.16 5.47
C LEU A 71 -6.25 -1.05 6.28
N ALA A 72 -6.97 -0.31 7.12
CA ALA A 72 -6.37 0.74 7.95
C ALA A 72 -5.44 0.15 9.03
N GLU A 73 -5.76 -1.03 9.56
CA GLU A 73 -4.91 -1.73 10.53
C GLU A 73 -3.61 -2.22 9.88
N LEU A 74 -3.68 -2.68 8.63
CA LEU A 74 -2.51 -3.08 7.84
C LEU A 74 -1.61 -1.89 7.42
N MET A 75 -2.19 -0.69 7.27
CA MET A 75 -1.46 0.52 6.89
C MET A 75 -0.82 1.27 8.08
N VAL A 76 -1.35 1.12 9.30
CA VAL A 76 -1.00 1.98 10.45
C VAL A 76 0.17 1.45 11.29
N THR A 77 0.62 0.22 11.11
CA THR A 77 1.63 -0.39 12.00
C THR A 77 3.08 -0.02 11.62
N GLN A 78 3.39 1.28 11.65
CA GLN A 78 4.76 1.80 11.80
C GLN A 78 4.92 2.58 13.12
N GLU A 79 4.23 2.19 14.19
CA GLU A 79 4.68 2.60 15.50
C GLU A 79 6.01 1.88 15.81
N LYS A 80 7.11 2.63 15.78
CA LYS A 80 8.40 2.23 16.34
C LYS A 80 8.23 1.99 17.84
N ASN A 81 7.64 0.86 18.21
CA ASN A 81 7.74 0.35 19.56
C ASN A 81 9.09 -0.35 19.68
N GLU A 82 9.86 -0.04 20.72
CA GLU A 82 11.20 -0.65 20.98
C GLU A 82 11.14 -2.17 21.26
N LYS A 83 9.96 -2.80 21.09
CA LYS A 83 9.66 -4.21 21.36
C LYS A 83 8.97 -4.91 20.18
N ASN A 84 9.24 -4.54 18.94
CA ASN A 84 8.75 -5.34 17.81
C ASN A 84 9.52 -6.66 17.76
N ALA A 85 8.79 -7.76 17.76
CA ALA A 85 9.38 -9.05 17.46
C ALA A 85 9.84 -9.05 16.00
N ALA A 86 10.85 -9.87 15.68
CA ALA A 86 11.43 -9.85 14.33
C ALA A 86 10.40 -10.17 13.23
N ASN A 87 9.32 -10.88 13.56
CA ASN A 87 8.21 -11.27 12.69
C ASN A 87 7.04 -10.28 12.62
N ASP A 88 7.09 -9.15 13.33
CA ASP A 88 6.04 -8.11 13.27
C ASP A 88 6.21 -7.18 12.06
N GLN A 89 6.84 -7.66 10.98
CA GLN A 89 7.15 -6.87 9.79
C GLN A 89 6.02 -6.92 8.77
N VAL A 90 5.72 -5.77 8.16
CA VAL A 90 4.75 -5.64 7.07
C VAL A 90 5.50 -5.69 5.74
N TYR A 91 5.20 -6.66 4.88
CA TYR A 91 5.93 -6.90 3.63
C TYR A 91 5.65 -5.80 2.60
N HIS A 92 4.37 -5.45 2.44
CA HIS A 92 3.90 -4.39 1.54
C HIS A 92 3.64 -3.09 2.31
N SER A 93 4.69 -2.48 2.86
CA SER A 93 4.57 -1.18 3.53
C SER A 93 4.44 -0.03 2.52
N LEU A 94 3.22 0.42 2.23
CA LEU A 94 2.93 1.64 1.45
C LEU A 94 3.49 2.93 2.06
N GLY A 95 3.88 2.90 3.34
CA GLY A 95 4.61 4.00 3.98
C GLY A 95 5.88 4.41 3.21
N ASN A 96 6.40 3.53 2.36
CA ASN A 96 7.53 3.81 1.46
C ASN A 96 7.13 4.21 0.03
N MET A 97 5.88 4.01 -0.41
CA MET A 97 5.46 4.22 -1.81
C MET A 97 4.92 5.64 -2.08
N VAL A 98 4.21 6.25 -1.12
CA VAL A 98 3.76 7.64 -1.23
C VAL A 98 4.41 8.45 -0.11
N SER A 99 5.50 9.14 -0.43
CA SER A 99 6.09 10.04 0.57
C SER A 99 5.01 11.05 1.00
N ALA A 100 4.80 11.17 2.32
CA ALA A 100 3.91 12.19 2.88
C ALA A 100 4.23 13.59 2.31
N ASN A 101 5.49 13.81 1.93
CA ASN A 101 5.98 15.02 1.30
C ASN A 101 5.38 15.29 -0.09
N PHE A 102 5.13 14.26 -0.90
CA PHE A 102 4.47 14.38 -2.20
C PHE A 102 2.99 14.75 -2.05
N LEU A 103 2.29 14.05 -1.17
CA LEU A 103 0.86 14.28 -0.90
C LEU A 103 0.62 15.68 -0.32
N THR A 104 1.51 16.13 0.58
CA THR A 104 1.48 17.50 1.14
C THR A 104 1.71 18.56 0.06
N LYS A 105 2.59 18.31 -0.93
CA LYS A 105 2.82 19.25 -2.04
C LYS A 105 1.61 19.34 -2.97
N MET A 106 1.00 18.20 -3.31
CA MET A 106 -0.22 18.17 -4.13
C MET A 106 -1.37 18.93 -3.47
N LEU A 107 -1.65 18.66 -2.18
CA LEU A 107 -2.70 19.36 -1.42
C LEU A 107 -2.48 20.89 -1.37
N LYS A 108 -1.22 21.35 -1.26
CA LYS A 108 -0.90 22.78 -1.28
C LYS A 108 -1.19 23.42 -2.64
N ILE A 109 -0.82 22.74 -3.72
CA ILE A 109 -1.02 23.25 -5.09
C ILE A 109 -2.51 23.31 -5.41
N THR A 110 -3.24 22.21 -5.17
CA THR A 110 -4.69 22.15 -5.45
C THR A 110 -5.48 23.12 -4.57
N GLY A 111 -5.11 23.26 -3.29
CA GLY A 111 -5.70 24.25 -2.39
C GLY A 111 -5.50 25.70 -2.86
N ALA A 112 -4.30 26.04 -3.36
CA ALA A 112 -4.03 27.39 -3.89
C ALA A 112 -4.82 27.69 -5.17
N ILE A 113 -4.99 26.71 -6.05
CA ILE A 113 -5.79 26.84 -7.27
C ILE A 113 -7.28 27.01 -6.94
N ALA A 114 -7.80 26.21 -6.00
CA ALA A 114 -9.20 26.33 -5.57
C ALA A 114 -9.50 27.71 -4.97
N ALA A 115 -8.60 28.22 -4.10
CA ALA A 115 -8.77 29.55 -3.50
C ALA A 115 -8.75 30.68 -4.54
N THR A 116 -7.84 30.61 -5.52
CA THR A 116 -7.76 31.61 -6.59
C THR A 116 -8.97 31.58 -7.53
N ALA A 117 -9.52 30.40 -7.83
CA ALA A 117 -10.75 30.26 -8.60
C ALA A 117 -11.96 30.89 -7.88
N VAL A 118 -12.10 30.68 -6.57
CA VAL A 118 -13.20 31.24 -5.77
C VAL A 118 -13.12 32.76 -5.70
N VAL A 119 -11.93 33.32 -5.45
CA VAL A 119 -11.74 34.77 -5.42
C VAL A 119 -11.93 35.39 -6.80
N GLY A 120 -11.42 34.74 -7.86
CA GLY A 120 -11.62 35.19 -9.24
C GLY A 120 -13.09 35.22 -9.64
N TYR A 121 -13.87 34.22 -9.23
CA TYR A 121 -15.33 34.21 -9.44
C TYR A 121 -16.01 35.37 -8.72
N GLN A 122 -15.67 35.63 -7.45
CA GLN A 122 -16.26 36.75 -6.69
C GLN A 122 -15.96 38.12 -7.29
N VAL A 123 -14.76 38.31 -7.88
CA VAL A 123 -14.41 39.58 -8.53
C VAL A 123 -15.15 39.76 -9.85
N LEU A 124 -15.36 38.69 -10.62
CA LEU A 124 -16.15 38.74 -11.85
C LEU A 124 -17.63 39.03 -11.58
N ASP A 125 -18.20 38.44 -10.52
CA ASP A 125 -19.59 38.64 -10.09
C ASP A 125 -19.83 40.06 -9.50
N LEU A 126 -18.78 40.74 -9.03
CA LEU A 126 -18.86 42.11 -8.48
C LEU A 126 -18.78 43.21 -9.57
N VAL A 127 -18.29 42.87 -10.77
CA VAL A 127 -18.12 43.80 -11.90
C VAL A 127 -19.27 43.68 -12.93
N ALA A 128 -19.98 42.56 -12.93
CA ALA A 128 -21.21 42.34 -13.71
C ALA A 128 -22.43 43.01 -13.05
#